data_AF-A0A925VLK9-F1
#
_entry.id   AF-A0A925VLK9-F1
#
_cell.length_a   1.000
_cell.length_b   1.000
_cell.length_c   1.000
_cell.angle_alpha   90.00
_cell.angle_beta   90.00
_cell.angle_gamma   90.00
#
_symmetry.space_group_name_H-M   'P 1'
#
loop_
_entity.id
_entity.type
_entity.pdbx_description
1 polymer ?
#
loop_
_entity_poly.entity_id
_entity_poly.type
_entity_poly.pdbx_seq_one_letter_code
_entity_poly.pdbx_strand_id
1 'polypeptide(L)'
;MKLPDPPPTADEQLVATVLDCQRQWHAWQAAVVGDERAAVMQRYQASVEELWGLIADDLRKVAHNWRRSNMASDIESLAMSHFAEVMVALPKMQLDPTRNVRHLLITIFRRGMISEYRRKYAERPPMQSREHGKAADEGAEKMWPSELRSANGLTPDATPGDLPDPHSLDAHEQLEQRLDGEKILAAVWSYWRATLSPDDQYIMEARWKAQPPRSFLDIATALGRGWEEATVRQRHRRVLQRTRRYLHDQHMLGDEVAF
;
A
#
# COMPACT_ATOMS: atom_id res chain seq x y z
N MET A 1 39.68 3.44 -32.73
CA MET A 1 39.49 3.97 -31.35
C MET A 1 38.10 3.54 -30.90
N LYS A 2 37.99 2.78 -29.81
CA LYS A 2 36.68 2.53 -29.19
C LYS A 2 36.31 3.77 -28.38
N LEU A 3 35.08 4.26 -28.54
CA LEU A 3 34.54 5.31 -27.66
C LEU A 3 34.44 4.73 -26.23
N PRO A 4 34.67 5.56 -25.19
CA PRO A 4 34.45 5.14 -23.81
C PRO A 4 32.97 4.78 -23.62
N ASP A 5 32.71 3.75 -22.81
CA ASP A 5 31.35 3.35 -22.47
C ASP A 5 30.65 4.49 -21.70
N PRO A 6 29.32 4.68 -21.89
CA PRO A 6 28.57 5.69 -21.15
C PRO A 6 28.60 5.39 -19.64
N PRO A 7 28.46 6.41 -18.78
CA PRO A 7 28.35 6.18 -17.34
C PRO A 7 27.10 5.34 -17.03
N PRO A 8 27.14 4.51 -15.98
CA PRO A 8 25.98 3.71 -15.58
C PRO A 8 24.82 4.64 -15.20
N THR A 9 23.61 4.19 -15.51
CA THR A 9 22.38 4.85 -15.08
C THR A 9 22.20 4.73 -13.56
N ALA A 10 21.36 5.58 -12.96
CA ALA A 10 21.10 5.56 -11.52
C ALA A 10 20.53 4.22 -11.04
N ASP A 11 19.71 3.55 -11.87
CA ASP A 11 19.15 2.24 -11.53
C ASP A 11 20.20 1.12 -11.69
N GLU A 12 21.08 1.19 -12.69
CA GLU A 12 22.22 0.26 -12.79
C GLU A 12 23.17 0.42 -11.60
N GLN A 13 23.44 1.65 -11.18
CA GLN A 13 24.23 1.92 -9.98
C GLN A 13 23.53 1.36 -8.74
N LEU A 14 22.23 1.59 -8.57
CA LEU A 14 21.47 1.04 -7.45
C LEU A 14 21.55 -0.49 -7.39
N VAL A 15 21.35 -1.17 -8.52
CA VAL A 15 21.46 -2.62 -8.60
C VAL A 15 22.87 -3.08 -8.23
N ALA A 16 23.91 -2.43 -8.75
CA ALA A 16 25.29 -2.76 -8.44
C ALA A 16 25.62 -2.57 -6.95
N THR A 17 25.21 -1.45 -6.35
CA THR A 17 25.42 -1.16 -4.92
C THR A 17 24.68 -2.16 -4.03
N VAL A 18 23.44 -2.53 -4.37
CA VAL A 18 22.68 -3.54 -3.63
C VAL A 18 23.37 -4.91 -3.65
N LEU A 19 23.84 -5.35 -4.83
CA LEU A 19 24.57 -6.62 -4.97
C LEU A 19 25.89 -6.59 -4.20
N ASP A 20 26.59 -5.45 -4.19
CA ASP A 20 27.80 -5.28 -3.38
C ASP A 20 27.48 -5.37 -1.88
N CYS A 21 26.43 -4.68 -1.40
CA CYS A 21 25.97 -4.79 0.00
C CYS A 21 25.74 -6.25 0.42
N GLN A 22 25.04 -7.04 -0.41
CA GLN A 22 24.81 -8.47 -0.13
C GLN A 22 26.13 -9.24 -0.07
N ARG A 23 27.02 -9.03 -1.05
CA ARG A 23 28.34 -9.69 -1.09
C ARG A 23 29.18 -9.36 0.13
N GLN A 24 29.30 -8.09 0.51
CA GLN A 24 30.09 -7.67 1.68
C GLN A 24 29.49 -8.21 2.98
N TRP A 25 28.16 -8.24 3.11
CA TRP A 25 27.50 -8.82 4.27
C TRP A 25 27.86 -10.32 4.42
N HIS A 26 27.78 -11.09 3.34
CA HIS A 26 28.14 -12.51 3.36
C HIS A 26 29.62 -12.73 3.66
N ALA A 27 30.51 -11.92 3.07
CA ALA A 27 31.93 -11.97 3.35
C ALA A 27 32.24 -11.65 4.82
N TRP A 28 31.54 -10.67 5.40
CA TRP A 28 31.70 -10.28 6.81
C TRP A 28 31.24 -11.40 7.76
N GLN A 29 30.17 -12.11 7.41
CA GLN A 29 29.69 -13.28 8.15
C GLN A 29 30.66 -14.47 8.07
N ALA A 30 31.34 -14.64 6.94
CA ALA A 30 32.30 -15.73 6.72
C ALA A 30 33.69 -15.47 7.33
N ALA A 31 34.07 -14.21 7.54
CA ALA A 31 35.38 -13.84 8.07
C ALA A 31 35.55 -14.25 9.55
N VAL A 32 36.53 -15.11 9.81
CA VAL A 32 36.85 -15.61 11.17
C VAL A 32 37.94 -14.76 11.85
N VAL A 33 38.87 -14.21 11.07
CA VAL A 33 40.01 -13.43 11.56
C VAL A 33 39.60 -11.98 11.83
N GLY A 34 40.03 -11.41 12.97
CA GLY A 34 39.63 -10.08 13.42
C GLY A 34 39.93 -8.96 12.41
N ASP A 35 41.15 -8.92 11.87
CA ASP A 35 41.59 -7.85 10.95
C ASP A 35 40.87 -7.93 9.61
N GLU A 36 40.72 -9.14 9.06
CA GLU A 36 39.95 -9.38 7.84
C GLU A 36 38.49 -8.97 8.03
N ARG A 37 37.88 -9.35 9.15
CA ARG A 37 36.50 -9.01 9.48
C ARG A 37 36.31 -7.50 9.61
N ALA A 38 37.26 -6.79 10.21
CA ALA A 38 37.24 -5.33 10.31
C ALA A 38 37.32 -4.67 8.91
N ALA A 39 38.20 -5.15 8.05
CA ALA A 39 38.33 -4.64 6.68
C ALA A 39 37.08 -4.91 5.82
N VAL A 40 36.43 -6.06 5.97
CA VAL A 40 35.15 -6.34 5.28
C VAL A 40 34.03 -5.47 5.86
N MET A 41 33.99 -5.26 7.18
CA MET A 41 32.99 -4.39 7.81
C MET A 41 33.07 -2.95 7.30
N GLN A 42 34.29 -2.41 7.14
CA GLN A 42 34.47 -1.07 6.55
C GLN A 42 33.94 -0.99 5.12
N ARG A 43 34.20 -2.01 4.29
CA ARG A 43 33.66 -2.08 2.93
C ARG A 43 32.13 -2.17 2.94
N TYR A 44 31.57 -3.01 3.80
CA TYR A 44 30.13 -3.11 3.98
C TYR A 44 29.51 -1.76 4.37
N GLN A 45 30.10 -1.05 5.34
CA GLN A 45 29.63 0.29 5.75
C GLN A 45 29.62 1.28 4.58
N ALA A 46 30.69 1.31 3.77
CA ALA A 46 30.75 2.17 2.60
C ALA A 46 29.63 1.84 1.59
N SER A 47 29.38 0.56 1.31
CA SER A 47 28.29 0.14 0.41
C SER A 47 26.91 0.53 0.97
N VAL A 48 26.73 0.46 2.29
CA VAL A 48 25.47 0.87 2.96
C VAL A 48 25.25 2.38 2.87
N GLU A 49 26.30 3.18 3.08
CA GLU A 49 26.24 4.63 2.93
C GLU A 49 25.92 5.05 1.49
N GLU A 50 26.53 4.39 0.51
CA GLU A 50 26.22 4.59 -0.90
C GLU A 50 24.76 4.21 -1.21
N LEU A 51 24.31 3.05 -0.72
CA LEU A 51 22.92 2.61 -0.89
C LEU A 51 21.93 3.63 -0.32
N TRP A 52 22.21 4.13 0.89
CA TRP A 52 21.42 5.19 1.50
C TRP A 52 21.37 6.42 0.60
N GLY A 53 22.51 6.89 0.08
CA GLY A 53 22.56 8.03 -0.85
C GLY A 53 21.69 7.86 -2.09
N LEU A 54 21.54 6.64 -2.60
CA LEU A 54 20.75 6.34 -3.81
C LEU A 54 19.23 6.27 -3.57
N ILE A 55 18.78 5.98 -2.34
CA ILE A 55 17.36 5.75 -2.03
C ILE A 55 16.78 6.69 -0.96
N ALA A 56 17.61 7.47 -0.26
CA ALA A 56 17.20 8.28 0.88
C ALA A 56 16.03 9.21 0.54
N ASP A 57 16.05 9.86 -0.62
CA ASP A 57 14.97 10.76 -1.03
C ASP A 57 13.63 10.04 -1.22
N ASP A 58 13.65 8.82 -1.75
CA ASP A 58 12.43 8.00 -1.88
C ASP A 58 11.91 7.57 -0.50
N LEU A 59 12.81 7.18 0.41
CA LEU A 59 12.45 6.80 1.77
C LEU A 59 11.91 7.99 2.56
N ARG A 60 12.49 9.18 2.41
CA ARG A 60 12.01 10.44 3.00
C ARG A 60 10.60 10.79 2.51
N LYS A 61 10.32 10.63 1.21
CA LYS A 61 8.96 10.85 0.67
C LYS A 61 7.95 9.91 1.34
N VAL A 62 8.29 8.64 1.48
CA VAL A 62 7.43 7.67 2.19
C VAL A 62 7.27 8.07 3.65
N ALA A 63 8.37 8.35 4.37
CA ALA A 63 8.34 8.74 5.78
C ALA A 63 7.55 10.04 6.02
N HIS A 64 7.64 11.02 5.12
CA HIS A 64 6.87 12.26 5.17
C HIS A 64 5.36 12.00 5.16
N ASN A 65 4.88 11.10 4.30
CA ASN A 65 3.46 10.74 4.21
C ASN A 65 2.97 10.07 5.51
N TRP A 66 3.84 9.35 6.21
CA TRP A 66 3.53 8.73 7.50
C TRP A 66 3.56 9.70 8.67
N ARG A 67 4.41 10.73 8.65
CA ARG A 67 4.49 11.75 9.72
C ARG A 67 3.16 12.49 9.92
N ARG A 68 2.32 12.63 8.87
CA ARG A 68 0.97 13.19 8.99
C ARG A 68 0.09 12.45 10.02
N SER A 69 0.42 11.19 10.34
CA SER A 69 -0.25 10.39 11.37
C SER A 69 0.29 10.64 12.80
N ASN A 70 1.11 11.68 13.00
CA ASN A 70 1.70 12.10 14.28
C ASN A 70 2.57 11.02 14.97
N MET A 71 3.12 10.08 14.20
CA MET A 71 3.83 8.90 14.72
C MET A 71 5.33 9.07 14.93
N ALA A 72 5.91 10.14 14.38
CA ALA A 72 7.34 10.44 14.50
C ALA A 72 7.53 11.95 14.66
N SER A 73 8.53 12.33 15.47
CA SER A 73 8.92 13.72 15.67
C SER A 73 9.64 14.32 14.46
N ASP A 74 10.34 13.49 13.69
CA ASP A 74 11.24 13.87 12.61
C ASP A 74 11.21 12.83 11.47
N ILE A 75 11.25 13.32 10.22
CA ILE A 75 11.20 12.51 8.99
C ILE A 75 12.51 11.76 8.78
N GLU A 76 13.65 12.41 9.05
CA GLU A 76 14.97 11.83 8.78
C GLU A 76 15.23 10.65 9.71
N SER A 77 14.98 10.81 11.02
CA SER A 77 15.07 9.73 12.01
C SER A 77 14.13 8.59 11.68
N LEU A 78 12.92 8.87 11.17
CA LEU A 78 11.97 7.83 10.77
C LEU A 78 12.45 7.06 9.53
N ALA A 79 12.94 7.77 8.52
CA ALA A 79 13.50 7.15 7.32
C ALA A 79 14.74 6.32 7.66
N MET A 80 15.62 6.84 8.51
CA MET A 80 16.84 6.15 8.91
C MET A 80 16.56 4.95 9.82
N SER A 81 15.61 5.06 10.77
CA SER A 81 15.24 3.94 11.64
C SER A 81 14.65 2.77 10.86
N HIS A 82 13.85 3.06 9.84
CA HIS A 82 13.24 2.03 8.99
C HIS A 82 14.14 1.58 7.83
N PHE A 83 15.19 2.30 7.49
CA PHE A 83 16.21 1.80 6.57
C PHE A 83 16.92 0.56 7.15
N ALA A 84 17.02 0.44 8.47
CA ALA A 84 17.50 -0.78 9.11
C ALA A 84 16.70 -2.03 8.70
N GLU A 85 15.39 -1.91 8.46
CA GLU A 85 14.55 -3.02 7.98
C GLU A 85 14.95 -3.46 6.57
N VAL A 86 15.30 -2.50 5.71
CA VAL A 86 15.87 -2.79 4.37
C VAL A 86 17.16 -3.57 4.54
N MET A 87 18.07 -3.12 5.41
CA MET A 87 19.36 -3.76 5.65
C MET A 87 19.24 -5.15 6.27
N VAL A 88 18.23 -5.41 7.10
CA VAL A 88 17.96 -6.73 7.67
C VAL A 88 17.39 -7.71 6.64
N ALA A 89 16.57 -7.21 5.70
CA ALA A 89 15.97 -8.02 4.65
C ALA A 89 16.97 -8.35 3.52
N LEU A 90 17.80 -7.37 3.13
CA LEU A 90 18.62 -7.40 1.92
C LEU A 90 19.44 -8.69 1.75
N PRO A 91 20.18 -9.20 2.75
CA PRO A 91 21.04 -10.37 2.55
C PRO A 91 20.28 -11.68 2.35
N LYS A 92 18.99 -11.71 2.67
CA LYS A 92 18.13 -12.90 2.56
C LYS A 92 17.39 -12.95 1.23
N MET A 93 17.44 -11.88 0.44
CA MET A 93 16.66 -11.72 -0.77
C MET A 93 17.36 -12.30 -1.99
N GLN A 94 16.58 -12.97 -2.83
CA GLN A 94 16.99 -13.30 -4.18
C GLN A 94 16.56 -12.14 -5.09
N LEU A 95 17.54 -11.32 -5.49
CA LEU A 95 17.30 -10.19 -6.36
C LEU A 95 17.44 -10.60 -7.81
N ASP A 96 16.45 -10.23 -8.61
CA ASP A 96 16.51 -10.27 -10.06
C ASP A 96 16.96 -8.88 -10.56
N PRO A 97 18.19 -8.75 -11.09
CA PRO A 97 18.72 -7.47 -11.58
C PRO A 97 17.89 -6.84 -12.70
N THR A 98 17.05 -7.63 -13.36
CA THR A 98 16.20 -7.15 -14.47
C THR A 98 14.89 -6.53 -13.99
N ARG A 99 14.55 -6.68 -12.70
CA ARG A 99 13.33 -6.12 -12.09
C ARG A 99 13.59 -4.76 -11.49
N ASN A 100 12.51 -4.06 -11.15
CA ASN A 100 12.57 -2.76 -10.47
C ASN A 100 13.01 -2.92 -9.00
N VAL A 101 14.34 -2.96 -8.78
CA VAL A 101 14.95 -3.09 -7.46
C VAL A 101 14.59 -1.91 -6.56
N ARG A 102 14.51 -0.68 -7.10
CA ARG A 102 14.11 0.52 -6.34
C ARG A 102 12.73 0.34 -5.69
N HIS A 103 11.74 -0.07 -6.47
CA HIS A 103 10.39 -0.32 -5.98
C HIS A 103 10.35 -1.41 -4.90
N LEU A 104 11.16 -2.47 -5.06
CA LEU A 104 11.25 -3.55 -4.10
C LEU A 104 11.81 -3.07 -2.74
N LEU A 105 12.87 -2.26 -2.74
CA LEU A 105 13.45 -1.68 -1.51
C LEU A 105 12.43 -0.78 -0.80
N ILE A 106 11.73 0.08 -1.55
CA ILE A 106 10.66 0.94 -1.02
C ILE A 106 9.53 0.08 -0.42
N THR A 107 9.21 -1.05 -1.04
CA THR A 107 8.18 -1.97 -0.55
C THR A 107 8.55 -2.60 0.79
N ILE A 108 9.81 -3.02 0.95
CA ILE A 108 10.34 -3.56 2.23
C ILE A 108 10.27 -2.49 3.30
N PHE A 109 10.71 -1.28 2.98
CA PHE A 109 10.65 -0.14 3.89
C PHE A 109 9.22 0.12 4.37
N ARG A 110 8.25 0.22 3.45
CA ARG A 110 6.81 0.40 3.78
C ARG A 110 6.29 -0.71 4.69
N ARG A 111 6.66 -1.97 4.44
CA ARG A 111 6.28 -3.13 5.28
C ARG A 111 6.85 -3.04 6.69
N GLY A 112 8.09 -2.60 6.82
CA GLY A 112 8.73 -2.32 8.11
C GLY A 112 7.94 -1.28 8.92
N MET A 113 7.58 -0.16 8.29
CA MET A 113 6.76 0.88 8.91
C MET A 113 5.40 0.36 9.37
N ILE A 114 4.69 -0.39 8.53
CA ILE A 114 3.38 -0.98 8.87
C ILE A 114 3.53 -1.96 10.05
N SER A 115 4.60 -2.74 10.09
CA SER A 115 4.83 -3.72 11.16
C SER A 115 5.11 -3.03 12.49
N GLU A 116 5.94 -1.98 12.50
CA GLU A 116 6.19 -1.17 13.70
C GLU A 116 4.94 -0.42 14.17
N TYR A 117 4.14 0.12 13.23
CA TYR A 117 2.84 0.70 13.51
C TYR A 117 1.96 -0.31 14.24
N ARG A 118 1.74 -1.49 13.65
CA ARG A 118 0.90 -2.54 14.24
C ARG A 118 1.39 -2.95 15.63
N ARG A 119 2.71 -3.05 15.82
CA ARG A 119 3.31 -3.34 17.13
C ARG A 119 2.97 -2.26 18.16
N LYS A 120 3.20 -0.97 17.84
CA LYS A 120 2.90 0.16 18.74
C LYS A 120 1.42 0.24 19.13
N TYR A 121 0.52 -0.12 18.22
CA TYR A 121 -0.92 -0.11 18.50
C TYR A 121 -1.40 -1.37 19.23
N ALA A 122 -0.80 -2.53 19.01
CA ALA A 122 -1.10 -3.75 19.75
C ALA A 122 -0.66 -3.66 21.22
N GLU A 123 0.43 -2.94 21.50
CA GLU A 123 0.95 -2.71 22.85
C GLU A 123 0.12 -1.69 23.64
N ARG A 124 -0.66 -0.84 22.96
CA ARG A 124 -1.63 -0.01 23.66
C ARG A 124 -2.71 -0.96 24.20
N PRO A 125 -2.95 -0.99 25.53
CA PRO A 125 -4.09 -1.72 26.07
C PRO A 125 -5.32 -1.33 25.25
N PRO A 126 -6.20 -2.28 24.88
CA PRO A 126 -7.46 -1.92 24.22
C PRO A 126 -8.03 -0.81 25.07
N MET A 127 -8.06 0.41 24.49
CA MET A 127 -8.41 1.62 25.20
C MET A 127 -9.74 1.25 25.83
N GLN A 128 -9.75 1.02 27.15
CA GLN A 128 -10.94 0.53 27.83
C GLN A 128 -11.98 1.54 27.44
N SER A 129 -12.90 1.11 26.56
CA SER A 129 -13.94 1.95 25.98
C SER A 129 -14.62 2.50 27.20
N ARG A 130 -14.27 3.74 27.52
CA ARG A 130 -14.37 4.27 28.86
C ARG A 130 -15.84 4.11 29.20
N GLU A 131 -16.14 3.31 30.22
CA GLU A 131 -17.49 3.14 30.78
C GLU A 131 -17.94 4.47 31.41
N HIS A 132 -18.00 5.53 30.60
CA HIS A 132 -18.50 6.86 30.93
C HIS A 132 -19.81 7.13 30.17
N GLY A 133 -20.29 6.18 29.38
CA GLY A 133 -21.63 6.20 28.78
C GLY A 133 -22.73 5.75 29.74
N LYS A 134 -22.80 6.31 30.95
CA LYS A 134 -24.02 6.16 31.78
C LYS A 134 -24.44 7.36 32.64
N ALA A 135 -23.81 8.54 32.51
CA ALA A 135 -24.20 9.68 33.34
C ALA A 135 -24.17 11.08 32.70
N ALA A 136 -24.01 11.21 31.37
CA ALA A 136 -23.90 12.54 30.73
C ALA A 136 -24.79 12.72 29.48
N ASP A 137 -25.92 12.02 29.41
CA ASP A 137 -26.84 12.04 28.27
C ASP A 137 -28.08 12.91 28.51
N GLU A 138 -27.90 14.18 28.91
CA GLU A 138 -29.02 15.15 28.90
C GLU A 138 -28.64 16.56 28.37
N GLY A 139 -27.35 16.86 28.12
CA GLY A 139 -26.92 18.23 27.80
C GLY A 139 -26.39 18.49 26.38
N ALA A 140 -25.86 17.47 25.69
CA ALA A 140 -25.07 17.68 24.47
C ALA A 140 -25.87 17.59 23.16
N GLU A 141 -27.10 17.04 23.18
CA GLU A 141 -27.93 16.91 21.97
C GLU A 141 -28.50 18.23 21.45
N LYS A 142 -28.43 19.34 22.20
CA LYS A 142 -29.04 20.61 21.81
C LYS A 142 -28.18 21.56 20.99
N MET A 143 -26.87 21.30 20.82
CA MET A 143 -25.98 22.29 20.21
C MET A 143 -25.57 22.02 18.77
N TRP A 144 -25.77 20.82 18.22
CA TRP A 144 -25.47 20.53 16.81
C TRP A 144 -26.73 20.10 16.05
N PRO A 145 -27.13 20.82 14.99
CA PRO A 145 -28.27 20.43 14.16
C PRO A 145 -28.05 19.03 13.58
N SER A 146 -28.98 18.12 13.90
CA SER A 146 -28.96 16.70 13.51
C SER A 146 -28.95 16.48 11.99
N GLU A 147 -29.24 17.52 11.21
CA GLU A 147 -29.24 17.50 9.75
C GLU A 147 -27.84 17.33 9.13
N LEU A 148 -26.77 17.77 9.82
CA LEU A 148 -25.39 17.63 9.32
C LEU A 148 -24.76 16.24 9.58
N ARG A 149 -25.28 15.44 10.52
CA ARG A 149 -24.75 14.08 10.78
C ARG A 149 -25.19 13.05 9.73
N SER A 150 -26.37 13.21 9.15
CA SER A 150 -26.91 12.23 8.20
C SER A 150 -26.30 12.34 6.80
N ALA A 151 -25.70 13.48 6.44
CA ALA A 151 -25.12 13.68 5.12
C ALA A 151 -23.74 12.99 4.92
N ASN A 152 -23.01 12.71 6.01
CA ASN A 152 -21.61 12.25 5.94
C ASN A 152 -21.39 10.77 6.33
N GLY A 153 -22.44 10.00 6.62
CA GLY A 153 -22.32 8.55 6.87
C GLY A 153 -21.39 8.17 8.03
N LEU A 154 -21.13 9.09 8.96
CA LEU A 154 -20.25 8.86 10.12
C LEU A 154 -21.02 8.09 11.20
N THR A 155 -20.51 6.91 11.53
CA THR A 155 -21.00 6.13 12.67
C THR A 155 -20.70 6.86 14.00
N PRO A 156 -21.52 6.69 15.05
CA PRO A 156 -21.39 7.41 16.32
C PRO A 156 -20.05 7.24 17.05
N ASP A 157 -19.26 6.23 16.69
CA ASP A 157 -17.96 5.89 17.30
C ASP A 157 -16.73 6.42 16.54
N ALA A 158 -16.89 7.22 15.48
CA ALA A 158 -15.76 7.77 14.75
C ALA A 158 -15.16 8.98 15.49
N THR A 159 -13.96 8.81 16.07
CA THR A 159 -13.16 9.92 16.61
C THR A 159 -12.81 10.91 15.49
N PRO A 160 -12.97 12.23 15.66
CA PRO A 160 -12.69 13.25 14.63
C PRO A 160 -11.25 13.30 14.07
N GLY A 161 -10.34 12.46 14.57
CA GLY A 161 -8.95 12.33 14.11
C GLY A 161 -8.66 11.10 13.22
N ASP A 162 -9.63 10.22 12.98
CA ASP A 162 -9.46 8.98 12.19
C ASP A 162 -9.99 9.09 10.75
N LEU A 163 -10.31 10.30 10.28
CA LEU A 163 -10.63 10.51 8.87
C LEU A 163 -9.32 10.52 8.07
N PRO A 164 -9.05 9.51 7.21
CA PRO A 164 -7.87 9.53 6.36
C PRO A 164 -7.93 10.76 5.45
N ASP A 165 -6.95 11.65 5.56
CA ASP A 165 -6.81 12.83 4.72
C ASP A 165 -6.80 12.40 3.23
N PRO A 166 -7.85 12.74 2.44
CA PRO A 166 -7.93 12.34 1.04
C PRO A 166 -6.86 13.01 0.14
N HIS A 167 -6.05 13.93 0.69
CA HIS A 167 -4.90 14.56 0.05
C HIS A 167 -3.53 14.05 0.57
N SER A 168 -3.53 12.92 1.30
CA SER A 168 -2.33 12.27 1.86
C SER A 168 -1.49 11.48 0.83
N LEU A 169 -2.07 11.12 -0.31
CA LEU A 169 -1.32 10.53 -1.43
C LEU A 169 -0.68 11.65 -2.26
N ASP A 170 0.62 11.53 -2.54
CA ASP A 170 1.41 12.50 -3.32
C ASP A 170 0.80 12.70 -4.72
N ALA A 171 0.74 13.90 -5.28
CA ALA A 171 0.01 14.13 -6.54
C ALA A 171 0.52 13.26 -7.70
N HIS A 172 1.80 12.89 -7.69
CA HIS A 172 2.41 11.94 -8.63
C HIS A 172 2.04 10.49 -8.32
N GLU A 173 2.00 10.08 -7.04
CA GLU A 173 1.54 8.74 -6.63
C GLU A 173 0.03 8.59 -6.82
N GLN A 174 -0.75 9.66 -6.64
CA GLN A 174 -2.14 9.76 -7.10
C GLN A 174 -2.20 9.72 -8.61
N LEU A 175 -1.30 10.36 -9.36
CA LEU A 175 -1.31 10.30 -10.83
C LEU A 175 -0.98 8.89 -11.31
N GLU A 176 0.02 8.23 -10.76
CA GLU A 176 0.41 6.85 -11.09
C GLU A 176 -0.65 5.85 -10.63
N GLN A 177 -1.19 5.98 -9.41
CA GLN A 177 -2.34 5.18 -8.96
C GLN A 177 -3.62 5.48 -9.77
N ARG A 178 -3.80 6.71 -10.28
CA ARG A 178 -4.91 7.06 -11.18
C ARG A 178 -4.66 6.58 -12.59
N LEU A 179 -3.44 6.59 -13.11
CA LEU A 179 -3.08 6.09 -14.44
C LEU A 179 -3.16 4.57 -14.47
N ASP A 180 -2.67 3.90 -13.42
CA ASP A 180 -2.86 2.47 -13.21
C ASP A 180 -4.33 2.16 -12.92
N GLY A 181 -5.01 3.02 -12.17
CA GLY A 181 -6.45 2.94 -11.92
C GLY A 181 -7.28 3.04 -13.20
N GLU A 182 -7.01 3.99 -14.08
CA GLU A 182 -7.70 4.16 -15.36
C GLU A 182 -7.41 3.00 -16.31
N LYS A 183 -6.16 2.53 -16.38
CA LYS A 183 -5.79 1.34 -17.16
C LYS A 183 -6.48 0.08 -16.64
N ILE A 184 -6.46 -0.15 -15.33
CA ILE A 184 -7.14 -1.28 -14.68
C ILE A 184 -8.64 -1.18 -14.92
N LEU A 185 -9.25 -0.02 -14.71
CA LEU A 185 -10.68 0.18 -14.96
C LEU A 185 -11.04 -0.05 -16.43
N ALA A 186 -10.25 0.47 -17.38
CA ALA A 186 -10.47 0.24 -18.81
C ALA A 186 -10.35 -1.26 -19.16
N ALA A 187 -9.36 -1.96 -18.60
CA ALA A 187 -9.20 -3.40 -18.78
C ALA A 187 -10.37 -4.19 -18.18
N VAL A 188 -10.82 -3.82 -16.98
CA VAL A 188 -11.99 -4.42 -16.31
C VAL A 188 -13.26 -4.22 -17.13
N TRP A 189 -13.52 -3.00 -17.60
CA TRP A 189 -14.70 -2.71 -18.43
C TRP A 189 -14.67 -3.46 -19.75
N SER A 190 -13.50 -3.54 -20.39
CA SER A 190 -13.34 -4.30 -21.64
C SER A 190 -13.57 -5.79 -21.43
N TYR A 191 -13.00 -6.35 -20.36
CA TYR A 191 -13.21 -7.74 -19.96
C TYR A 191 -14.69 -8.03 -19.65
N TRP A 192 -15.38 -7.16 -18.92
CA TRP A 192 -16.78 -7.34 -18.59
C TRP A 192 -17.68 -7.34 -19.82
N ARG A 193 -17.48 -6.39 -20.76
CA ARG A 193 -18.24 -6.35 -22.01
C ARG A 193 -18.02 -7.58 -22.88
N ALA A 194 -16.80 -8.13 -22.89
CA ALA A 194 -16.44 -9.27 -23.71
C ALA A 194 -16.90 -10.61 -23.15
N THR A 195 -17.00 -10.75 -21.81
CA THR A 195 -17.10 -12.08 -21.17
C THR A 195 -18.34 -12.30 -20.32
N LEU A 196 -19.03 -11.25 -19.87
CA LEU A 196 -20.20 -11.38 -19.01
C LEU A 196 -21.49 -11.48 -19.82
N SER A 197 -22.47 -12.20 -19.27
CA SER A 197 -23.83 -12.21 -19.82
C SER A 197 -24.49 -10.82 -19.67
N PRO A 198 -25.53 -10.50 -20.46
CA PRO A 198 -26.22 -9.22 -20.37
C PRO A 198 -26.70 -8.87 -18.95
N ASP A 199 -27.24 -9.85 -18.21
CA ASP A 199 -27.68 -9.63 -16.83
C ASP A 199 -26.52 -9.30 -15.90
N ASP A 200 -25.39 -10.00 -16.01
CA ASP A 200 -24.21 -9.77 -15.18
C ASP A 200 -23.59 -8.40 -15.51
N GLN A 201 -23.58 -7.99 -16.79
CA GLN A 201 -23.18 -6.64 -17.19
C GLN A 201 -24.06 -5.58 -16.53
N TYR A 202 -25.39 -5.75 -16.60
CA TYR A 202 -26.33 -4.83 -15.94
C TYR A 202 -26.10 -4.72 -14.44
N ILE A 203 -25.87 -5.85 -13.75
CA ILE A 203 -25.56 -5.88 -12.31
C ILE A 203 -24.30 -5.06 -12.01
N MET A 204 -23.24 -5.24 -12.78
CA MET A 204 -21.98 -4.52 -12.57
C MET A 204 -22.14 -3.03 -12.88
N GLU A 205 -22.81 -2.66 -13.96
CA GLU A 205 -23.05 -1.25 -14.29
C GLU A 205 -23.91 -0.55 -13.24
N ALA A 206 -24.99 -1.16 -12.78
CA ALA A 206 -25.86 -0.59 -11.75
C ALA A 206 -25.15 -0.40 -10.39
N ARG A 207 -24.14 -1.23 -10.09
CA ARG A 207 -23.33 -1.11 -8.86
C ARG A 207 -22.17 -0.13 -8.99
N TRP A 208 -21.54 -0.02 -10.15
CA TRP A 208 -20.26 0.70 -10.30
C TRP A 208 -20.35 2.00 -11.12
N LYS A 209 -21.36 2.18 -11.99
CA LYS A 209 -21.56 3.43 -12.75
C LYS A 209 -22.56 4.39 -12.08
N ALA A 210 -23.49 3.88 -11.28
CA ALA A 210 -24.50 4.72 -10.62
C ALA A 210 -23.90 5.46 -9.41
N GLN A 211 -24.26 6.74 -9.24
CA GLN A 211 -23.98 7.53 -8.04
C GLN A 211 -25.30 8.05 -7.46
N PRO A 212 -25.78 7.54 -6.31
CA PRO A 212 -25.19 6.45 -5.51
C PRO A 212 -25.33 5.05 -6.17
N PRO A 213 -24.49 4.07 -5.78
CA PRO A 213 -24.65 2.68 -6.20
C PRO A 213 -26.03 2.13 -5.86
N ARG A 214 -26.72 1.51 -6.84
CA ARG A 214 -28.05 0.93 -6.59
C ARG A 214 -27.97 -0.22 -5.58
N SER A 215 -29.00 -0.37 -4.75
CA SER A 215 -29.08 -1.51 -3.84
C SER A 215 -29.26 -2.81 -4.63
N PHE A 216 -28.87 -3.94 -4.05
CA PHE A 216 -29.07 -5.24 -4.70
C PHE A 216 -30.56 -5.57 -4.89
N LEU A 217 -31.41 -5.08 -3.99
CA LEU A 217 -32.86 -5.25 -4.07
C LEU A 217 -33.45 -4.48 -5.25
N ASP A 218 -33.01 -3.22 -5.47
CA ASP A 218 -33.45 -2.42 -6.62
C ASP A 218 -33.00 -3.05 -7.94
N ILE A 219 -31.78 -3.58 -7.97
CA ILE A 219 -31.24 -4.29 -9.15
C ILE A 219 -32.06 -5.54 -9.43
N ALA A 220 -32.36 -6.35 -8.41
CA ALA A 220 -33.19 -7.55 -8.56
C ALA A 220 -34.60 -7.19 -9.06
N THR A 221 -35.20 -6.14 -8.50
CA THR A 221 -36.52 -5.63 -8.92
C THR A 221 -36.50 -5.19 -10.39
N ALA A 222 -35.45 -4.50 -10.83
CA ALA A 222 -35.31 -4.05 -12.21
C ALA A 222 -35.07 -5.19 -13.22
N LEU A 223 -34.43 -6.28 -12.81
CA LEU A 223 -34.23 -7.48 -13.65
C LEU A 223 -35.52 -8.31 -13.80
N GLY A 224 -36.52 -8.08 -12.94
CA GLY A 224 -37.86 -8.65 -13.08
C GLY A 224 -38.05 -10.00 -12.40
N ARG A 225 -39.13 -10.70 -12.78
CA ARG A 225 -39.60 -11.89 -12.08
C ARG A 225 -38.56 -13.02 -12.13
N GLY A 226 -38.29 -13.63 -10.98
CA GLY A 226 -37.31 -14.72 -10.84
C GLY A 226 -35.92 -14.25 -10.36
N TRP A 227 -35.72 -12.94 -10.20
CA TRP A 227 -34.51 -12.38 -9.60
C TRP A 227 -34.73 -12.04 -8.13
N GLU A 228 -33.87 -12.59 -7.28
CA GLU A 228 -33.84 -12.30 -5.85
C GLU A 228 -32.56 -11.54 -5.49
N GLU A 229 -32.61 -10.72 -4.44
CA GLU A 229 -31.44 -9.95 -3.96
C GLU A 229 -30.22 -10.86 -3.71
N ALA A 230 -30.44 -12.01 -3.07
CA ALA A 230 -29.39 -12.98 -2.77
C ALA A 230 -28.72 -13.50 -4.05
N THR A 231 -29.50 -13.74 -5.09
CA THR A 231 -29.01 -14.20 -6.41
C THR A 231 -28.13 -13.13 -7.06
N VAL A 232 -28.58 -11.87 -7.05
CA VAL A 232 -27.80 -10.74 -7.58
C VAL A 232 -26.48 -10.59 -6.83
N ARG A 233 -26.50 -10.67 -5.49
CA ARG A 233 -25.31 -10.58 -4.63
C ARG A 233 -24.32 -11.71 -4.91
N GLN A 234 -24.83 -12.94 -5.06
CA GLN A 234 -24.00 -14.10 -5.37
C GLN A 234 -23.32 -13.95 -6.74
N ARG A 235 -24.07 -13.51 -7.76
CA ARG A 235 -23.51 -13.28 -9.10
C ARG A 235 -22.48 -12.16 -9.11
N HIS A 236 -22.76 -11.03 -8.48
CA HIS A 236 -21.81 -9.93 -8.30
C HIS A 236 -20.47 -10.41 -7.70
N ARG A 237 -20.52 -11.19 -6.61
CA ARG A 237 -19.31 -11.76 -5.99
C ARG A 237 -18.53 -12.67 -6.95
N ARG A 238 -19.22 -13.54 -7.70
CA ARG A 238 -18.58 -14.43 -8.69
C ARG A 238 -17.90 -13.63 -9.80
N VAL A 239 -18.54 -12.57 -10.30
CA VAL A 239 -17.96 -11.67 -11.29
C VAL A 239 -16.70 -11.00 -10.75
N LEU A 240 -16.72 -10.47 -9.52
CA LEU A 240 -15.54 -9.87 -8.90
C LEU A 240 -14.38 -10.86 -8.76
N GLN A 241 -14.65 -12.09 -8.33
CA GLN A 241 -13.61 -13.14 -8.23
C GLN A 241 -13.00 -13.47 -9.60
N ARG A 242 -13.82 -13.60 -10.64
CA ARG A 242 -13.32 -13.84 -12.02
C ARG A 242 -12.52 -12.64 -12.53
N THR A 243 -12.96 -11.43 -12.23
CA THR A 243 -12.26 -10.19 -12.61
C THR A 243 -10.89 -10.09 -11.94
N ARG A 244 -10.81 -10.44 -10.65
CA ARG A 244 -9.53 -10.50 -9.92
C ARG A 244 -8.57 -11.49 -10.55
N ARG A 245 -9.04 -12.70 -10.89
CA ARG A 245 -8.22 -13.71 -11.59
C ARG A 245 -7.73 -13.18 -12.93
N TYR A 246 -8.63 -12.61 -13.74
CA TYR A 246 -8.26 -11.98 -15.01
C TYR A 246 -7.17 -10.92 -14.84
N LEU A 247 -7.31 -10.01 -13.89
CA LEU A 247 -6.31 -8.96 -13.65
C LEU A 247 -4.96 -9.52 -13.18
N HIS A 248 -4.98 -10.60 -12.40
CA HIS A 248 -3.76 -11.32 -12.01
C HIS A 248 -3.10 -12.00 -13.22
N ASP A 249 -3.88 -12.68 -14.07
CA ASP A 249 -3.40 -13.32 -15.30
C ASP A 249 -2.84 -12.31 -16.31
N GLN A 250 -3.27 -11.05 -16.24
CA GLN A 250 -2.74 -9.92 -17.02
C GLN A 250 -1.57 -9.19 -16.34
N HIS A 251 -1.10 -9.68 -15.18
CA HIS A 251 -0.07 -9.02 -14.35
C HIS A 251 -0.40 -7.57 -13.99
N MET A 252 -1.69 -7.22 -13.94
CA MET A 252 -2.17 -5.88 -13.57
C MET A 252 -2.40 -5.74 -12.06
N LEU A 253 -2.44 -6.86 -11.33
CA LEU A 253 -2.36 -6.89 -9.87
C LEU A 253 -1.03 -7.52 -9.49
N GLY A 254 -0.25 -6.87 -8.63
CA GLY A 254 0.99 -7.45 -8.10
C GLY A 254 0.71 -8.74 -7.33
N ASP A 255 1.64 -9.71 -7.42
CA ASP A 255 1.52 -11.08 -6.87
C ASP A 255 1.24 -11.13 -5.34
N GLU A 256 1.36 -10.01 -4.63
CA GLU A 256 1.30 -9.95 -3.16
C GLU A 256 -0.05 -9.51 -2.58
N VAL A 257 -1.05 -9.22 -3.41
CA VAL A 257 -2.39 -8.85 -2.90
C VAL A 257 -3.20 -10.12 -2.62
N ALA A 258 -2.78 -10.87 -1.61
CA ALA A 258 -3.56 -11.97 -1.03
C ALA A 258 -4.53 -11.42 0.04
N PHE A 259 -5.70 -10.95 -0.41
CA PHE A 259 -6.92 -10.88 0.42
C PHE A 259 -7.63 -12.23 0.46
#